data_AF-A0A392SNU4-F1
#
_entry.id   AF-A0A392SNU4-F1
#
_cell.length_a   1.000
_cell.length_b   1.000
_cell.length_c   1.000
_cell.angle_alpha   90.00
_cell.angle_beta   90.00
_cell.angle_gamma   90.00
#
_symmetry.space_group_name_H-M   'P 1'
#
loop_
_entity.id
_entity.type
_entity.pdbx_description
1 polymer ?
#
loop_
_entity_poly.entity_id
_entity_poly.type
_entity_poly.pdbx_seq_one_letter_code
_entity_poly.pdbx_strand_id
1 'polypeptide(L)'
;LITKARIPIPQHVHEQLGTIDDNYVHRHCKPKRKATPAAPEHPTAPHEVPAIDPTLQNWFYHTWDQNAANYRAMTALHESMYRMQSQEQTMTPPEFQTFA
;
A
#
# COMPACT_ATOMS: atom_id res chain seq x y z
N LEU A 1 -11.26 14.40 26.73
CA LEU A 1 -10.15 15.32 26.41
C LEU A 1 -8.83 14.59 26.66
N ILE A 2 -8.12 14.23 25.59
CA ILE A 2 -6.87 13.44 25.65
C ILE A 2 -5.73 14.39 26.02
N THR A 3 -5.50 14.59 27.31
CA THR A 3 -4.43 15.47 27.84
C THR A 3 -3.12 14.73 28.13
N LYS A 4 -3.08 13.39 28.01
CA LYS A 4 -1.97 12.55 28.51
C LYS A 4 -0.96 12.07 27.47
N ALA A 5 -1.12 12.38 26.18
CA ALA A 5 -0.18 11.97 25.14
C ALA A 5 0.46 13.19 24.47
N ARG A 6 1.28 13.95 25.21
CA ARG A 6 2.19 14.94 24.60
C ARG A 6 3.57 14.29 24.50
N ILE A 7 3.99 13.97 23.28
CA ILE A 7 5.35 13.50 23.01
C ILE A 7 6.24 14.74 22.94
N PRO A 8 7.18 14.97 23.86
CA PRO A 8 8.10 16.07 23.77
C PRO A 8 9.07 15.81 22.61
N ILE A 9 8.95 16.57 21.53
CA ILE A 9 9.92 16.54 20.43
C ILE A 9 11.18 17.28 20.92
N PRO A 10 12.35 16.63 20.99
CA PRO A 10 13.58 17.29 21.40
C PRO A 10 13.89 18.46 20.48
N GLN A 11 14.24 19.63 21.03
CA GLN A 11 14.60 20.80 20.22
C GLN A 11 15.90 20.64 19.42
N HIS A 12 16.67 19.58 19.68
CA HIS A 12 17.98 19.34 19.09
C HIS A 12 17.96 18.42 17.87
N VAL A 13 16.79 18.11 17.29
CA VAL A 13 16.72 17.37 16.00
C VAL A 13 16.86 18.32 14.80
N HIS A 14 17.68 19.37 14.96
CA HIS A 14 18.09 20.28 13.89
C HIS A 14 19.55 20.01 13.53
N GLU A 15 19.92 18.73 13.39
CA GLU A 15 21.07 18.45 12.55
C GLU A 15 20.62 18.84 11.13
N GLN A 16 21.11 19.99 10.65
CA GLN A 16 20.92 20.37 9.26
C GLN A 16 21.59 19.29 8.43
N LEU A 17 20.80 18.33 7.97
CA LEU A 17 21.22 17.42 6.93
C LEU A 17 21.71 18.31 5.79
N GLY A 18 23.01 18.25 5.51
CA GLY A 18 23.60 18.93 4.37
C GLY A 18 22.99 18.41 3.07
N THR A 19 23.57 18.77 1.93
CA THR A 19 23.10 18.26 0.64
C THR A 19 23.12 16.74 0.64
N ILE A 20 21.94 16.12 0.54
CA ILE A 20 21.80 14.68 0.38
C ILE A 20 22.10 14.37 -1.08
N ASP A 21 23.34 13.97 -1.35
CA ASP A 21 23.79 13.51 -2.66
C ASP A 21 24.04 11.99 -2.67
N ASP A 22 24.31 11.43 -3.85
CA ASP A 22 24.56 10.00 -4.02
C ASP A 22 25.76 9.50 -3.20
N ASN A 23 26.75 10.37 -2.95
CA ASN A 23 27.91 10.06 -2.10
C ASN A 23 27.51 9.95 -0.63
N TYR A 24 26.65 10.85 -0.15
CA TYR A 24 26.07 10.83 1.19
C TYR A 24 25.25 9.55 1.40
N VAL A 25 24.41 9.19 0.42
CA VAL A 25 23.65 7.94 0.43
C VAL A 25 24.60 6.74 0.46
N HIS A 26 25.64 6.70 -0.37
CA HIS A 26 26.59 5.57 -0.38
C HIS A 26 27.36 5.43 0.95
N ARG A 27 27.67 6.54 1.63
CA ARG A 27 28.38 6.52 2.91
C ARG A 27 27.51 6.07 4.09
N HIS A 28 26.26 6.54 4.14
CA HIS A 28 25.40 6.34 5.31
C HIS A 28 24.32 5.27 5.12
N CYS A 29 23.87 5.02 3.89
CA CYS A 29 22.94 3.96 3.57
C CYS A 29 23.71 2.73 3.08
N LYS A 30 23.95 1.76 3.96
CA LYS A 30 24.34 0.42 3.48
C LYS A 30 23.13 -0.17 2.75
N PRO A 31 23.25 -0.62 1.49
CA PRO A 31 22.17 -1.36 0.87
C PRO A 31 21.92 -2.57 1.76
N LYS A 32 20.70 -2.65 2.33
CA LYS A 32 20.23 -3.93 2.87
C LYS A 32 20.24 -4.85 1.67
N ARG A 33 21.27 -5.71 1.57
CA ARG A 33 21.16 -6.94 0.80
C ARG A 33 19.90 -7.58 1.34
N LYS A 34 18.81 -7.48 0.60
CA LYS A 34 17.72 -8.42 0.76
C LYS A 34 18.39 -9.72 0.35
N ALA A 35 18.93 -10.45 1.32
CA ALA A 35 18.89 -11.89 1.19
C ALA A 35 17.42 -12.13 0.91
N THR A 36 17.09 -12.41 -0.35
CA THR A 36 15.77 -12.91 -0.71
C THR A 36 15.57 -14.03 0.30
N PRO A 37 14.63 -13.91 1.25
CA PRO A 37 14.29 -15.06 2.06
C PRO A 37 13.94 -16.10 1.02
N ALA A 38 14.62 -17.25 1.04
CA ALA A 38 14.14 -18.38 0.27
C ALA A 38 12.65 -18.47 0.60
N ALA A 39 11.79 -18.36 -0.42
CA ALA A 39 10.37 -18.51 -0.22
C ALA A 39 10.19 -19.83 0.56
N PRO A 40 9.37 -19.87 1.61
CA PRO A 40 9.13 -21.11 2.34
C PRO A 40 8.81 -22.19 1.30
N GLU A 41 9.52 -23.31 1.35
CA GLU A 41 9.24 -24.42 0.44
C GLU A 41 7.75 -24.77 0.60
N HIS A 42 6.99 -24.62 -0.49
CA HIS A 42 5.59 -24.98 -0.49
C HIS A 42 5.52 -26.47 -0.17
N PRO A 43 4.79 -26.91 0.86
CA PRO A 43 4.76 -28.33 1.22
C PRO A 43 4.35 -29.17 0.01
N THR A 44 5.21 -30.11 -0.38
CA THR A 44 5.00 -31.04 -1.51
C THR A 44 4.03 -32.17 -1.14
N ALA A 45 3.62 -32.25 0.14
CA ALA A 45 2.59 -33.17 0.58
C ALA A 45 1.20 -32.63 0.18
N PRO A 46 0.25 -33.48 -0.25
CA PRO A 46 -1.15 -33.10 -0.37
C PRO A 46 -1.57 -32.49 0.96
N HIS A 47 -1.77 -31.18 1.00
CA HIS A 47 -2.43 -30.56 2.13
C HIS A 47 -3.86 -31.08 2.10
N GLU A 48 -4.22 -31.94 3.04
CA GLU A 48 -5.61 -32.07 3.45
C GLU A 48 -6.03 -30.70 3.96
N VAL A 49 -6.54 -29.87 3.05
CA VAL A 49 -7.12 -28.59 3.39
C VAL A 49 -8.33 -28.93 4.25
N PRO A 50 -8.37 -28.54 5.53
CA PRO A 50 -9.58 -28.69 6.33
C PRO A 50 -10.71 -28.03 5.54
N ALA A 51 -11.88 -28.66 5.46
CA ALA A 51 -13.03 -28.05 4.83
C ALA A 51 -13.28 -26.70 5.52
N ILE A 52 -12.99 -25.61 4.82
CA ILE A 52 -13.24 -24.26 5.30
C ILE A 52 -14.75 -24.12 5.42
N ASP A 53 -15.21 -23.54 6.52
CA ASP A 53 -16.61 -23.19 6.69
C ASP A 53 -17.10 -22.35 5.49
N PRO A 54 -18.12 -22.80 4.73
CA PRO A 54 -18.56 -22.09 3.54
C PRO A 54 -18.97 -20.64 3.81
N THR A 55 -19.46 -20.34 5.02
CA THR A 55 -19.83 -18.96 5.40
C THR A 55 -18.58 -18.09 5.51
N LEU A 56 -17.53 -18.57 6.16
CA LEU A 56 -16.24 -17.90 6.24
C LEU A 56 -15.62 -17.70 4.86
N GLN A 57 -15.68 -18.72 4.01
CA GLN A 57 -15.17 -18.63 2.64
C GLN A 57 -15.91 -17.57 1.82
N ASN A 58 -17.25 -17.57 1.86
CA ASN A 58 -18.07 -16.59 1.15
C ASN A 58 -17.86 -15.17 1.68
N TRP A 59 -17.78 -15.00 3.00
CA TRP A 59 -17.48 -13.69 3.61
C TRP A 59 -16.12 -13.17 3.16
N PHE A 60 -15.10 -14.03 3.14
CA PHE A 60 -13.76 -13.67 2.70
C PHE A 60 -13.77 -13.17 1.24
N TYR A 61 -14.32 -13.95 0.31
CA TYR A 61 -14.35 -13.58 -1.10
C TYR A 61 -15.17 -12.31 -1.36
N HIS A 62 -16.33 -12.18 -0.71
CA HIS A 62 -17.15 -10.98 -0.83
C HIS A 62 -16.40 -9.73 -0.32
N THR A 63 -15.75 -9.83 0.85
CA THR A 63 -15.00 -8.72 1.42
C THR A 63 -13.79 -8.35 0.57
N TRP A 64 -13.11 -9.36 0.01
CA TRP A 64 -11.99 -9.17 -0.89
C TRP A 64 -12.41 -8.43 -2.18
N ASP A 65 -13.49 -8.88 -2.81
CA ASP A 65 -14.01 -8.27 -4.04
C ASP A 65 -14.42 -6.82 -3.81
N GLN A 66 -15.15 -6.55 -2.72
CA GLN A 66 -15.51 -5.19 -2.30
C GLN A 66 -14.27 -4.31 -2.07
N ASN A 67 -13.22 -4.84 -1.44
CA ASN A 67 -11.99 -4.08 -1.24
C ASN A 67 -11.31 -3.74 -2.58
N ALA A 68 -11.23 -4.71 -3.49
CA ALA A 68 -10.64 -4.53 -4.82
C ALA A 68 -11.44 -3.54 -5.68
N ALA A 69 -12.77 -3.58 -5.63
CA ALA A 69 -13.64 -2.61 -6.30
C ALA A 69 -13.44 -1.20 -5.73
N ASN A 70 -13.47 -1.05 -4.40
CA ASN A 70 -13.24 0.23 -3.73
C ASN A 70 -11.88 0.84 -4.06
N TYR A 71 -10.82 0.02 -4.09
CA TYR A 71 -9.48 0.45 -4.49
C TYR A 71 -9.45 0.96 -5.93
N ARG A 72 -10.07 0.24 -6.86
CA ARG A 72 -10.18 0.64 -8.28
C ARG A 72 -10.95 1.95 -8.43
N ALA A 73 -12.09 2.09 -7.75
CA ALA A 73 -12.89 3.31 -7.76
C ALA A 73 -12.10 4.53 -7.23
N MET A 74 -11.39 4.37 -6.10
CA MET A 74 -10.55 5.43 -5.54
C MET A 74 -9.39 5.83 -6.48
N THR A 75 -8.79 4.84 -7.14
CA THR A 75 -7.74 5.10 -8.14
C THR A 75 -8.28 5.90 -9.32
N ALA A 76 -9.43 5.49 -9.88
CA ALA A 76 -10.06 6.17 -10.99
C ALA A 76 -10.43 7.63 -10.64
N LEU A 77 -10.92 7.88 -9.42
CA LEU A 77 -11.19 9.23 -8.93
C LEU A 77 -9.91 10.07 -8.82
N HIS A 78 -8.83 9.49 -8.28
CA HIS A 78 -7.54 10.18 -8.18
C HIS A 78 -6.99 10.55 -9.57
N GLU A 79 -7.00 9.60 -10.52
CA GLU A 79 -6.56 9.82 -11.89
C GLU A 79 -7.41 10.89 -12.59
N SER A 80 -8.72 10.88 -12.34
CA SER A 80 -9.63 11.87 -12.91
C SER A 80 -9.39 13.27 -12.35
N MET A 81 -9.13 13.39 -11.05
CA MET A 81 -8.75 14.66 -10.42
C MET A 81 -7.42 15.19 -10.98
N TYR A 82 -6.43 14.32 -11.16
CA TYR A 82 -5.15 14.69 -11.75
C TYR A 82 -5.32 15.19 -13.19
N ARG A 83 -6.10 14.48 -14.01
CA ARG A 83 -6.38 14.88 -15.41
C ARG A 83 -7.14 16.20 -15.51
N MET A 84 -8.12 16.44 -14.62
CA MET A 84 -8.80 17.74 -14.54
C MET A 84 -7.81 18.87 -14.25
N GLN A 85 -6.88 18.65 -13.32
CA GLN A 85 -5.87 19.64 -12.97
C GLN A 85 -4.91 19.93 -14.14
N SER A 86 -4.54 18.91 -14.91
CA SER A 86 -3.63 19.06 -16.07
C SER A 86 -4.33 19.51 -17.35
N GLN A 87 -5.64 19.79 -17.34
CA GLN A 87 -6.47 20.06 -18.53
C GLN A 87 -6.44 18.91 -19.56
N GLU A 88 -6.16 17.69 -19.13
CA GLU A 88 -6.28 16.49 -19.96
C GLU A 88 -7.73 16.02 -20.03
N GLN A 89 -8.03 15.17 -21.01
CA GLN A 89 -9.36 14.57 -21.15
C GLN A 89 -9.68 13.72 -19.91
N THR A 90 -10.76 14.10 -19.22
CA THR A 90 -11.27 13.41 -18.05
C THR A 90 -11.98 12.12 -18.44
N MET A 91 -11.93 11.12 -17.56
CA MET A 91 -12.65 9.88 -17.73
C MET A 91 -14.16 10.13 -17.82
N THR A 92 -14.84 9.43 -18.73
CA THR A 92 -16.28 9.59 -18.98
C THR A 92 -17.11 8.75 -18.00
N PRO A 93 -18.37 9.14 -17.70
CA PRO A 93 -19.25 8.38 -16.81
C PRO A 93 -19.35 6.85 -17.06
N PRO A 94 -19.44 6.34 -18.32
CA PRO A 94 -19.47 4.90 -18.56
C PRO A 94 -18.15 4.20 -18.24
N GLU A 95 -17.01 4.88 -18.37
CA GLU A 95 -15.71 4.31 -18.03
C GLU A 95 -15.55 4.12 -16.52
N PHE A 96 -16.15 4.98 -15.69
CA PHE A 96 -16.20 4.78 -14.24
C PHE A 96 -16.95 3.52 -13.82
N GLN A 97 -17.96 3.09 -14.57
CA GLN A 97 -18.74 1.89 -14.25
C GLN A 97 -17.94 0.60 -14.41
N THR A 98 -16.80 0.64 -15.11
CA THR A 98 -15.92 -0.53 -15.28
C THR A 98 -15.07 -0.86 -14.04
N PHE A 99 -15.08 0.03 -13.03
CA PHE A 99 -14.36 -0.15 -11.78
C PHE A 99 -15.25 -0.57 -10.60
N ALA A 100 -16.56 -0.63 -10.81
CA ALA A 100 -17.54 -1.19 -9.87
C ALA A 100 -17.61 -2.72 -10.03
#